data_AF-A0A835BX99-F1
#
_entry.id   AF-A0A835BX99-F1
#
_cell.length_a   1.000
_cell.length_b   1.000
_cell.length_c   1.000
_cell.angle_alpha   90.00
_cell.angle_beta   90.00
_cell.angle_gamma   90.00
#
_symmetry.space_group_name_H-M   'P 1'
#
loop_
_entity.id
_entity.type
_entity.pdbx_description
1 polymer ?
#
loop_
_entity_poly.entity_id
_entity_poly.type
_entity_poly.pdbx_seq_one_letter_code
_entity_poly.pdbx_strand_id
1 'polypeptide(L)'
;MEECDYFIYQIDDLPSLKLLPHPHPAFIHDDEVGIVPHGDQHTIAALVGTDNPTVFTLHTFRSEIGSWTSITMSLDAPQDYPRHVSCHVPCLSDIWTHTVITLGGEGGTMGWVDLWRGILLCDVCGQGDINLRFVPVPLPMEELNRRNMDGCSGKDKETGYIAMRFDGWTIRTWSNFSMTESRDDWKMDRRPVHAKNIKKSRKMHLQLRDALESEKSSAAGLQMNLKNLCVSDPTPSMSGRNVVYLPTKAKFMHTKACVLAVDMENMKLQYVVDFGAERQPDAGDN
;
A
#
# COMPACT_ATOMS: atom_id res chain seq x y z
N MET A 1 0.26 24.94 -4.72
CA MET A 1 0.00 23.57 -5.15
C MET A 1 -0.24 23.63 -6.64
N GLU A 2 0.54 22.88 -7.41
CA GLU A 2 0.35 22.78 -8.85
C GLU A 2 -0.96 22.03 -9.14
N GLU A 3 -1.74 22.51 -10.11
CA GLU A 3 -2.93 21.81 -10.60
C GLU A 3 -2.48 20.51 -11.28
N CYS A 4 -3.07 19.37 -10.90
CA CYS A 4 -2.82 18.10 -11.56
C CYS A 4 -3.94 17.80 -12.56
N ASP A 5 -3.56 17.36 -13.76
CA ASP A 5 -4.51 16.88 -14.76
C ASP A 5 -4.80 15.39 -14.55
N TYR A 6 -6.08 15.04 -14.51
CA TYR A 6 -6.53 13.66 -14.37
C TYR A 6 -6.98 13.11 -15.72
N PHE A 7 -6.47 11.94 -16.11
CA PHE A 7 -6.83 11.29 -17.38
C PHE A 7 -7.43 9.92 -17.13
N ILE A 8 -8.42 9.55 -17.94
CA ILE A 8 -8.87 8.17 -18.07
C ILE A 8 -8.33 7.57 -19.36
N TYR A 9 -7.65 6.44 -19.23
CA TYR A 9 -7.20 5.62 -20.34
C TYR A 9 -8.12 4.43 -20.52
N GLN A 10 -8.68 4.28 -21.71
CA GLN A 10 -9.62 3.23 -22.06
C GLN A 10 -9.04 2.39 -23.20
N ILE A 11 -9.02 1.08 -23.01
CA ILE A 11 -8.51 0.11 -23.97
C ILE A 11 -9.70 -0.64 -24.57
N ASP A 12 -10.23 -0.12 -25.67
CA ASP A 12 -11.20 -0.80 -26.54
C ASP A 12 -10.54 -1.13 -27.90
N ASP A 13 -11.34 -1.34 -28.96
CA ASP A 13 -10.84 -1.52 -30.34
C ASP A 13 -9.95 -0.34 -30.81
N LEU A 14 -10.23 0.87 -30.31
CA LEU A 14 -9.39 2.04 -30.48
C LEU A 14 -9.03 2.60 -29.09
N PRO A 15 -7.78 2.44 -28.63
CA PRO A 15 -7.35 3.00 -27.35
C PRO A 15 -7.54 4.52 -27.32
N SER A 16 -8.05 5.04 -26.20
CA SER A 16 -8.29 6.47 -26.02
C SER A 16 -7.80 6.96 -24.66
N LEU A 17 -7.32 8.20 -24.62
CA LEU A 17 -6.94 8.91 -23.41
C LEU A 17 -7.78 10.19 -23.36
N LYS A 18 -8.59 10.34 -22.31
CA LYS A 18 -9.51 11.48 -22.16
C LYS A 18 -9.17 12.24 -20.90
N LEU A 19 -9.08 13.56 -21.02
CA LEU A 19 -8.94 14.46 -19.87
C LEU A 19 -10.28 14.48 -19.09
N LEU A 20 -10.19 14.31 -17.78
CA LEU A 20 -11.31 14.47 -16.87
C LEU A 20 -11.39 15.93 -16.39
N PRO A 21 -12.59 16.44 -16.09
CA PRO A 21 -12.70 17.74 -15.44
C PRO A 21 -11.95 17.72 -14.10
N HIS A 22 -11.39 18.86 -13.69
CA HIS A 22 -10.67 18.94 -12.42
C HIS A 22 -11.66 18.76 -11.24
N PRO A 23 -11.33 17.95 -10.21
CA PRO A 23 -12.16 17.74 -9.01
C PRO A 23 -12.16 18.95 -8.04
N HIS A 24 -12.00 20.18 -8.54
CA HIS A 24 -11.76 21.38 -7.74
C HIS A 24 -12.79 21.57 -6.60
N PRO A 25 -12.35 21.95 -5.37
CA PRO A 25 -10.99 22.33 -4.95
C PRO A 25 -10.10 21.14 -4.53
N ALA A 26 -10.55 19.90 -4.71
CA ALA A 26 -9.82 18.75 -4.21
C ALA A 26 -8.53 18.51 -4.99
N PHE A 27 -7.47 18.23 -4.23
CA PHE A 27 -6.27 17.57 -4.73
C PHE A 27 -6.37 16.10 -4.33
N ILE A 28 -6.39 15.21 -5.32
CA ILE A 28 -6.55 13.78 -5.10
C ILE A 28 -5.24 13.09 -5.44
N HIS A 29 -4.70 12.32 -4.49
CA HIS A 29 -3.49 11.54 -4.72
C HIS A 29 -3.78 10.25 -5.50
N ASP A 30 -2.79 9.76 -6.25
CA ASP A 30 -2.92 8.58 -7.11
C ASP A 30 -3.32 7.30 -6.34
N ASP A 31 -2.95 7.20 -5.07
CA ASP A 31 -3.24 6.08 -4.17
C ASP A 31 -4.63 6.13 -3.55
N GLU A 32 -5.37 7.23 -3.71
CA GLU A 32 -6.72 7.44 -3.16
C GLU A 32 -7.83 7.18 -4.18
N VAL A 33 -7.49 6.99 -5.46
CA VAL A 33 -8.44 6.85 -6.56
C VAL A 33 -8.72 5.39 -6.88
N GLY A 34 -9.98 5.05 -7.11
CA GLY A 34 -10.34 3.82 -7.79
C GLY A 34 -11.51 4.00 -8.76
N ILE A 35 -11.79 2.94 -9.51
CA ILE A 35 -12.77 2.95 -10.60
C ILE A 35 -13.72 1.76 -10.44
N VAL A 36 -15.02 2.03 -10.53
CA VAL A 36 -16.08 1.03 -10.59
C VAL A 36 -16.70 1.03 -11.99
N PRO A 37 -16.54 -0.04 -12.77
CA PRO A 37 -17.26 -0.19 -14.02
C PRO A 37 -18.69 -0.72 -13.79
N HIS A 38 -19.66 -0.23 -14.56
CA HIS A 38 -21.04 -0.73 -14.60
C HIS A 38 -21.59 -0.67 -16.04
N GLY A 39 -21.33 -1.72 -16.80
CA GLY A 39 -21.63 -1.76 -18.24
C GLY A 39 -20.67 -0.89 -19.04
N ASP A 40 -21.19 -0.03 -19.92
CA ASP A 40 -20.41 0.92 -20.73
C ASP A 40 -20.05 2.20 -19.96
N GLN A 41 -20.46 2.29 -18.71
CA GLN A 41 -20.29 3.43 -17.83
C GLN A 41 -19.35 3.09 -16.67
N HIS A 42 -18.79 4.11 -16.06
CA HIS A 42 -17.93 3.97 -14.89
C HIS A 42 -18.14 5.11 -13.91
N THR A 43 -17.85 4.82 -12.64
CA THR A 43 -17.68 5.83 -11.59
C THR A 43 -16.23 5.80 -11.13
N ILE A 44 -15.62 6.98 -11.07
CA ILE A 44 -14.32 7.19 -10.43
C ILE A 44 -14.61 7.74 -9.05
N ALA A 45 -13.97 7.21 -8.02
CA ALA A 45 -14.13 7.73 -6.68
C ALA A 45 -12.80 7.88 -5.97
N ALA A 46 -12.73 8.91 -5.13
CA ALA A 46 -11.64 9.13 -4.20
C ALA A 46 -12.17 9.52 -2.83
N LEU A 47 -11.58 8.98 -1.78
CA LEU A 47 -11.96 9.25 -0.40
C LEU A 47 -10.78 9.96 0.28
N VAL A 48 -10.94 11.25 0.53
CA VAL A 48 -9.87 12.12 1.04
C VAL A 48 -10.13 12.43 2.51
N GLY A 49 -9.11 12.24 3.35
CA GLY A 49 -9.16 12.59 4.76
C GLY A 49 -9.23 14.11 4.97
N THR A 50 -9.86 14.54 6.06
CA THR A 50 -9.84 15.96 6.49
C THR A 50 -8.94 16.14 7.71
N ASP A 51 -8.80 17.38 8.21
CA ASP A 51 -8.12 17.66 9.48
C ASP A 51 -8.73 16.89 10.67
N ASN A 52 -9.97 16.43 10.54
CA ASN A 52 -10.58 15.51 11.49
C ASN A 52 -10.36 14.05 11.04
N PRO A 53 -9.70 13.21 11.86
CA PRO A 53 -9.32 11.84 11.50
C PRO A 53 -10.50 10.87 11.33
N THR A 54 -11.74 11.31 11.63
CA THR A 54 -12.96 10.53 11.47
C THR A 54 -13.85 11.04 10.34
N VAL A 55 -13.47 12.15 9.70
CA VAL A 55 -14.27 12.80 8.66
C VAL A 55 -13.52 12.73 7.33
N PHE A 56 -14.24 12.29 6.31
CA PHE A 56 -13.74 12.09 4.95
C PHE A 56 -14.63 12.81 3.95
N THR A 57 -14.03 13.25 2.85
CA THR A 57 -14.77 13.75 1.70
C THR A 57 -14.65 12.76 0.56
N LEU A 58 -15.79 12.20 0.14
CA LEU A 58 -15.88 11.34 -1.02
C LEU A 58 -16.11 12.21 -2.26
N HIS A 59 -15.16 12.16 -3.19
CA HIS A 59 -15.25 12.75 -4.52
C HIS A 59 -15.63 11.66 -5.51
N THR A 60 -16.72 11.84 -6.25
CA THR A 60 -17.17 10.88 -7.27
C THR A 60 -17.36 11.57 -8.61
N PHE A 61 -16.76 11.00 -9.66
CA PHE A 61 -17.03 11.36 -11.04
C PHE A 61 -17.88 10.26 -11.69
N ARG A 62 -19.03 10.66 -12.23
CA ARG A 62 -19.94 9.77 -12.96
C ARG A 62 -19.81 10.01 -14.45
N SER A 63 -19.40 8.98 -15.19
CA SER A 63 -19.18 9.06 -16.65
C SER A 63 -20.39 9.53 -17.45
N GLU A 64 -21.60 9.32 -16.93
CA GLU A 64 -22.88 9.70 -17.52
C GLU A 64 -23.13 11.20 -17.43
N ILE A 65 -22.71 11.79 -16.31
CA ILE A 65 -22.93 13.20 -16.00
C ILE A 65 -21.74 14.02 -16.53
N GLY A 66 -20.54 13.44 -16.49
CA GLY A 66 -19.31 14.12 -16.90
C GLY A 66 -18.86 15.17 -15.90
N SER A 67 -19.22 15.05 -14.62
CA SER A 67 -18.84 15.98 -13.56
C SER A 67 -18.55 15.29 -12.24
N TRP A 68 -17.75 15.97 -11.40
CA TRP A 68 -17.48 15.57 -10.03
C TRP A 68 -18.60 16.02 -9.08
N THR A 69 -18.91 15.19 -8.10
CA THR A 69 -19.70 15.53 -6.92
C THR A 69 -18.90 15.20 -5.67
N SER A 70 -19.09 15.96 -4.60
CA SER A 70 -18.34 15.77 -3.35
C SER A 70 -19.31 15.72 -2.18
N ILE A 71 -19.16 14.72 -1.32
CA ILE A 71 -19.99 14.55 -0.12
C ILE A 71 -19.08 14.26 1.07
N THR A 72 -19.28 15.00 2.16
CA THR A 72 -18.55 14.79 3.41
C THR A 72 -19.31 13.83 4.32
N MET A 73 -18.58 12.92 4.93
CA MET A 73 -19.10 11.83 5.74
C MET A 73 -18.23 11.62 6.97
N SER A 74 -18.84 11.13 8.04
CA SER A 74 -18.15 10.85 9.31
C SER A 74 -18.26 9.36 9.62
N LEU A 75 -17.21 8.80 10.19
CA LEU A 75 -17.26 7.49 10.83
C LEU A 75 -17.92 7.62 12.20
N ASP A 76 -18.85 6.71 12.50
CA ASP A 76 -19.47 6.63 13.80
C ASP A 76 -18.49 6.00 14.81
N ALA A 77 -17.97 6.85 15.71
CA ALA A 77 -17.10 6.54 16.86
C ALA A 77 -15.61 6.21 16.57
N PRO A 78 -14.70 6.59 17.50
CA PRO A 78 -13.27 6.35 17.34
C PRO A 78 -12.98 4.86 17.43
N GLN A 79 -12.29 4.35 16.42
CA GLN A 79 -11.82 2.98 16.40
C GLN A 79 -10.90 2.73 17.59
N ASP A 80 -11.16 1.63 18.29
CA ASP A 80 -10.35 1.18 19.42
C ASP A 80 -9.00 0.66 18.89
N TYR A 81 -8.12 1.61 18.59
CA TYR A 81 -6.74 1.34 18.21
C TYR A 81 -5.92 1.27 19.51
N PRO A 82 -5.12 0.21 19.72
CA PRO A 82 -4.36 0.06 20.95
C PRO A 82 -3.40 1.24 21.13
N ARG A 83 -3.75 2.16 22.02
CA ARG A 83 -2.95 3.36 22.37
C ARG A 83 -1.61 3.01 23.07
N HIS A 84 -1.33 1.74 23.29
CA HIS A 84 -0.17 1.22 24.01
C HIS A 84 0.90 0.60 23.10
N VAL A 85 1.02 1.05 21.84
CA VAL A 85 2.20 0.73 21.04
C VAL A 85 3.36 1.60 21.53
N SER A 86 4.45 0.95 21.99
CA SER A 86 5.57 1.64 22.65
C SER A 86 6.48 2.41 21.69
N CYS A 87 6.34 2.19 20.39
CA CYS A 87 6.99 2.97 19.35
C CYS A 87 6.00 4.00 18.77
N HIS A 88 6.41 5.27 18.68
CA HIS A 88 5.73 6.23 17.81
C HIS A 88 5.90 5.72 16.38
N VAL A 89 4.92 4.97 15.87
CA VAL A 89 4.91 4.56 14.48
C VAL A 89 4.00 5.56 13.76
N PRO A 90 4.55 6.44 12.89
CA PRO A 90 3.76 7.45 12.20
C PRO A 90 2.60 6.86 11.37
N CYS A 91 2.73 5.64 10.86
CA CYS A 91 1.65 4.96 10.12
C CYS A 91 0.43 4.58 10.96
N LEU A 92 0.43 4.89 12.27
CA LEU A 92 -0.68 4.61 13.18
C LEU A 92 -1.39 5.87 13.67
N SER A 93 -0.90 7.07 13.33
CA SER A 93 -1.56 8.33 13.72
C SER A 93 -2.80 8.61 12.86
N ASP A 94 -2.64 8.51 11.55
CA ASP A 94 -3.65 8.88 10.55
C ASP A 94 -4.03 7.67 9.70
N ILE A 95 -5.17 7.73 9.00
CA ILE A 95 -5.55 6.70 8.03
C ILE A 95 -4.81 7.03 6.74
N TRP A 96 -4.01 6.08 6.25
CA TRP A 96 -3.28 6.21 4.99
C TRP A 96 -3.75 5.16 4.00
N THR A 97 -4.32 5.61 2.89
CA THR A 97 -4.72 4.71 1.81
C THR A 97 -3.46 4.21 1.10
N HIS A 98 -3.16 2.92 1.24
CA HIS A 98 -2.05 2.29 0.51
C HIS A 98 -2.50 1.78 -0.86
N THR A 99 -3.78 1.42 -0.97
CA THR A 99 -4.40 0.96 -2.22
C THR A 99 -5.91 1.05 -2.15
N VAL A 100 -6.56 1.16 -3.31
CA VAL A 100 -8.01 1.12 -3.46
C VAL A 100 -8.42 -0.16 -4.17
N ILE A 101 -9.43 -0.84 -3.64
CA ILE A 101 -9.98 -2.08 -4.21
C ILE A 101 -11.45 -1.88 -4.61
N THR A 102 -11.82 -2.40 -5.76
CA THR A 102 -13.22 -2.45 -6.21
C THR A 102 -13.81 -3.80 -5.81
N LEU A 103 -14.83 -3.78 -4.94
CA LEU A 103 -15.57 -4.99 -4.55
C LEU A 103 -16.77 -5.23 -5.46
N GLY A 104 -17.35 -4.15 -6.02
CA GLY A 104 -18.51 -4.23 -6.92
C GLY A 104 -19.82 -4.44 -6.16
N GLY A 105 -20.75 -5.18 -6.77
CA GLY A 105 -22.13 -5.31 -6.26
C GLY A 105 -23.05 -4.17 -6.72
N GLU A 106 -24.32 -4.22 -6.30
CA GLU A 106 -25.35 -3.28 -6.76
C GLU A 106 -25.04 -1.81 -6.42
N GLY A 107 -24.42 -1.56 -5.26
CA GLY A 107 -24.00 -0.23 -4.82
C GLY A 107 -22.66 0.23 -5.40
N GLY A 108 -21.95 -0.62 -6.15
CA GLY A 108 -20.58 -0.33 -6.60
C GLY A 108 -19.63 -0.14 -5.43
N THR A 109 -19.56 -1.09 -4.49
CA THR A 109 -18.75 -0.94 -3.28
C THR A 109 -17.25 -0.85 -3.62
N MET A 110 -16.59 0.13 -3.01
CA MET A 110 -15.14 0.32 -3.05
C MET A 110 -14.54 0.25 -1.64
N GLY A 111 -13.26 -0.10 -1.56
CA GLY A 111 -12.50 -0.19 -0.33
C GLY A 111 -11.20 0.60 -0.39
N TRP A 112 -11.00 1.55 0.52
CA TRP A 112 -9.73 2.25 0.73
C TRP A 112 -8.97 1.52 1.82
N VAL A 113 -7.85 0.91 1.44
CA VAL A 113 -7.11 -0.03 2.29
C VAL A 113 -5.95 0.68 2.96
N ASP A 114 -6.01 0.73 4.29
CA ASP A 114 -4.88 1.01 5.16
C ASP A 114 -4.36 -0.32 5.73
N LEU A 115 -3.17 -0.74 5.28
CA LEU A 115 -2.58 -2.02 5.69
C LEU A 115 -2.25 -2.11 7.18
N TRP A 116 -2.26 -0.98 7.90
CA TRP A 116 -2.01 -0.89 9.33
C TRP A 116 -3.28 -0.74 10.15
N ARG A 117 -4.35 -0.18 9.60
CA ARG A 117 -5.57 0.13 10.38
C ARG A 117 -6.75 -0.72 9.95
N GLY A 118 -7.09 -0.72 8.67
CA GLY A 118 -8.27 -1.41 8.18
C GLY A 118 -8.68 -0.97 6.78
N ILE A 119 -9.92 -1.28 6.43
CA ILE A 119 -10.49 -0.97 5.12
C ILE A 119 -11.71 -0.09 5.34
N LEU A 120 -11.72 1.09 4.74
CA LEU A 120 -12.92 1.93 4.64
C LEU A 120 -13.72 1.45 3.43
N LEU A 121 -14.95 0.99 3.65
CA LEU A 121 -15.84 0.54 2.57
C LEU A 121 -16.95 1.55 2.36
N CYS A 122 -17.20 1.88 1.10
CA CYS A 122 -18.21 2.84 0.70
C CYS A 122 -18.87 2.40 -0.61
N ASP A 123 -20.20 2.57 -0.70
CA ASP A 123 -20.96 2.37 -1.94
C ASP A 123 -20.95 3.69 -2.73
N VAL A 124 -20.37 3.70 -3.93
CA VAL A 124 -20.17 4.94 -4.69
C VAL A 124 -21.23 5.16 -5.79
N CYS A 125 -21.98 4.12 -6.16
CA CYS A 125 -22.99 4.20 -7.22
C CYS A 125 -24.41 4.51 -6.71
N GLY A 126 -24.68 4.35 -5.41
CA GLY A 126 -26.01 4.57 -4.80
C GLY A 126 -26.52 6.01 -4.88
N GLN A 127 -27.85 6.19 -4.81
CA GLN A 127 -28.54 7.50 -4.79
C GLN A 127 -29.10 7.87 -3.39
N GLY A 128 -28.78 7.08 -2.36
CA GLY A 128 -29.26 7.27 -0.98
C GLY A 128 -28.15 7.70 -0.02
N ASP A 129 -28.39 7.49 1.28
CA ASP A 129 -27.39 7.76 2.32
C ASP A 129 -26.14 6.91 2.07
N ILE A 130 -25.02 7.60 1.86
CA ILE A 130 -23.74 6.94 1.61
C ILE A 130 -23.23 6.36 2.92
N ASN A 131 -23.22 5.04 3.03
CA ASN A 131 -22.76 4.35 4.22
C ASN A 131 -21.24 4.12 4.14
N LEU A 132 -20.49 4.86 4.97
CA LEU A 132 -19.06 4.63 5.18
C LEU A 132 -18.89 3.71 6.39
N ARG A 133 -18.41 2.49 6.15
CA ARG A 133 -18.10 1.53 7.23
C ARG A 133 -16.61 1.28 7.31
N PHE A 134 -16.14 0.92 8.49
CA PHE A 134 -14.75 0.55 8.69
C PHE A 134 -14.58 -0.89 9.12
N VAL A 135 -13.75 -1.63 8.39
CA VAL A 135 -13.38 -3.02 8.71
C VAL A 135 -11.95 -3.03 9.27
N PRO A 136 -11.75 -3.19 10.59
CA PRO A 136 -10.41 -3.18 11.19
C PRO A 136 -9.60 -4.40 10.77
N VAL A 137 -8.34 -4.22 10.34
CA VAL A 137 -7.44 -5.37 10.07
C VAL A 137 -6.67 -5.79 11.32
N PRO A 138 -6.31 -7.07 11.50
CA PRO A 138 -5.53 -7.52 12.65
C PRO A 138 -4.16 -6.85 12.72
N LEU A 139 -3.77 -6.39 13.91
CA LEU A 139 -2.45 -5.79 14.14
C LEU A 139 -1.42 -6.86 14.46
N PRO A 140 -0.20 -6.78 13.91
CA PRO A 140 0.91 -7.64 14.30
C PRO A 140 1.49 -7.17 15.65
N MET A 141 0.71 -7.34 16.73
CA MET A 141 1.03 -6.81 18.07
C MET A 141 2.36 -7.34 18.63
N GLU A 142 2.73 -8.59 18.33
CA GLU A 142 4.02 -9.15 18.75
C GLU A 142 5.20 -8.38 18.15
N GLU A 143 5.11 -7.97 16.88
CA GLU A 143 6.15 -7.21 16.19
C GLU A 143 6.15 -5.75 16.59
N LEU A 144 4.97 -5.13 16.73
CA LEU A 144 4.84 -3.75 17.21
C LEU A 144 5.39 -3.57 18.63
N ASN A 145 5.29 -4.60 19.47
CA ASN A 145 5.85 -4.59 20.82
C ASN A 145 7.35 -4.92 20.87
N ARG A 146 7.96 -5.39 19.78
CA ARG A 146 9.42 -5.55 19.74
C ARG A 146 10.07 -4.17 19.65
N ARG A 147 10.83 -3.83 20.70
CA ARG A 147 11.77 -2.70 20.71
C ARG A 147 12.90 -2.96 19.70
N ASN A 148 12.62 -2.82 18.41
CA ASN A 148 13.61 -2.99 17.35
C ASN A 148 14.39 -1.69 17.06
N MET A 149 14.12 -0.60 17.79
CA MET A 149 14.83 0.68 17.63
C MET A 149 16.02 0.86 18.59
N ASP A 150 16.32 -0.13 19.44
CA ASP A 150 17.53 -0.12 20.26
C ASP A 150 18.75 -0.43 19.36
N GLY A 151 19.32 0.60 18.73
CA GLY A 151 20.57 0.48 17.96
C GLY A 151 20.77 1.44 16.79
N CYS A 152 19.78 2.26 16.44
CA CYS A 152 19.83 3.16 15.28
C CYS A 152 20.33 4.57 15.67
N SER A 153 21.62 4.72 16.03
CA SER A 153 22.16 6.02 16.45
C SER A 153 23.01 6.75 15.39
N GLY A 154 23.11 6.22 14.17
CA GLY A 154 23.98 6.77 13.11
C GLY A 154 23.28 6.94 11.77
N LYS A 155 23.81 7.82 10.92
CA LYS A 155 23.40 7.96 9.51
C LYS A 155 24.15 6.95 8.64
N ASP A 156 23.47 6.37 7.65
CA ASP A 156 24.13 5.62 6.59
C ASP A 156 24.88 6.60 5.69
N LYS A 157 26.17 6.32 5.43
CA LYS A 157 27.04 7.25 4.68
C LYS A 157 26.64 7.40 3.22
N GLU A 158 25.94 6.43 2.66
CA GLU A 158 25.53 6.43 1.26
C GLU A 158 24.17 7.10 1.08
N THR A 159 23.19 6.78 1.92
CA THR A 159 21.84 7.37 1.79
C THR A 159 21.69 8.69 2.54
N GLY A 160 22.51 8.96 3.56
CA GLY A 160 22.40 10.14 4.43
C GLY A 160 21.25 10.05 5.45
N TYR A 161 20.42 9.01 5.39
CA TYR A 161 19.31 8.75 6.31
C TYR A 161 19.76 7.89 7.50
N ILE A 162 18.88 7.72 8.48
CA ILE A 162 19.13 6.85 9.63
C ILE A 162 19.48 5.43 9.18
N ALA A 163 20.58 4.89 9.71
CA ALA A 163 21.05 3.55 9.40
C ALA A 163 20.19 2.51 10.12
N MET A 164 19.14 2.05 9.45
CA MET A 164 18.28 0.98 9.97
C MET A 164 18.84 -0.39 9.67
N ARG A 165 18.83 -1.26 10.68
CA ARG A 165 19.15 -2.69 10.53
C ARG A 165 17.87 -3.50 10.57
N PHE A 166 17.60 -4.23 9.50
CA PHE A 166 16.50 -5.19 9.43
C PHE A 166 17.03 -6.58 9.81
N ASP A 167 16.42 -7.21 10.81
CA ASP A 167 16.73 -8.60 11.21
C ASP A 167 15.48 -9.49 11.12
N GLY A 168 14.98 -9.60 9.89
CA GLY A 168 13.85 -10.44 9.54
C GLY A 168 12.58 -9.66 9.28
N TRP A 169 11.79 -10.21 8.37
CA TRP A 169 10.42 -9.82 8.08
C TRP A 169 9.60 -11.09 7.87
N THR A 170 8.28 -10.96 8.03
CA THR A 170 7.34 -12.07 7.95
C THR A 170 6.10 -11.62 7.18
N ILE A 171 5.66 -12.43 6.23
CA ILE A 171 4.39 -12.21 5.53
C ILE A 171 3.32 -13.05 6.23
N ARG A 172 2.19 -12.42 6.57
CA ARG A 172 1.00 -13.08 7.12
C ARG A 172 -0.17 -12.89 6.17
N THR A 173 -1.05 -13.89 6.13
CA THR A 173 -2.28 -13.86 5.34
C THR A 173 -3.46 -14.06 6.27
N TRP A 174 -4.45 -13.19 6.13
CA TRP A 174 -5.69 -13.22 6.89
C TRP A 174 -6.86 -13.19 5.90
N SER A 175 -7.93 -13.93 6.20
CA SER A 175 -9.21 -13.84 5.49
C SER A 175 -10.28 -13.28 6.39
N ASN A 176 -11.24 -12.61 5.78
CA ASN A 176 -12.48 -12.18 6.40
C ASN A 176 -13.61 -12.32 5.36
N PHE A 177 -14.65 -13.08 5.70
CA PHE A 177 -15.82 -13.29 4.86
C PHE A 177 -17.05 -12.54 5.37
N SER A 178 -17.02 -12.08 6.62
CA SER A 178 -18.13 -11.38 7.27
C SER A 178 -18.08 -9.88 7.04
N MET A 179 -16.87 -9.32 6.95
CA MET A 179 -16.59 -7.91 6.69
C MET A 179 -17.38 -6.97 7.62
N THR A 180 -17.56 -7.37 8.88
CA THR A 180 -18.15 -6.51 9.92
C THR A 180 -17.06 -5.61 10.52
N GLU A 181 -17.46 -4.72 11.44
CA GLU A 181 -16.57 -3.81 12.13
C GLU A 181 -15.77 -4.47 13.27
N SER A 182 -15.60 -5.80 13.21
CA SER A 182 -14.91 -6.59 14.23
C SER A 182 -13.59 -7.17 13.75
N ARG A 183 -12.55 -7.05 14.59
CA ARG A 183 -11.25 -7.72 14.36
C ARG A 183 -11.37 -9.24 14.45
N ASP A 184 -12.37 -9.74 15.17
CA ASP A 184 -12.56 -11.19 15.40
C ASP A 184 -13.02 -11.93 14.14
N ASP A 185 -13.55 -11.21 13.16
CA ASP A 185 -13.94 -11.78 11.86
C ASP A 185 -12.74 -12.30 11.08
N TRP A 186 -11.56 -11.71 11.30
CA TRP A 186 -10.35 -12.09 10.59
C TRP A 186 -9.76 -13.39 11.14
N LYS A 187 -9.53 -14.34 10.23
CA LYS A 187 -8.88 -15.62 10.54
C LYS A 187 -7.56 -15.71 9.81
N MET A 188 -6.51 -16.13 10.52
CA MET A 188 -5.21 -16.35 9.89
C MET A 188 -5.29 -17.60 9.01
N ASP A 189 -5.25 -17.41 7.69
CA ASP A 189 -5.47 -18.49 6.72
C ASP A 189 -4.33 -19.50 6.69
N ARG A 190 -3.11 -19.01 6.90
CA ARG A 190 -1.88 -19.77 6.63
C ARG A 190 -0.80 -19.50 7.65
N ARG A 191 0.14 -20.44 7.67
CA ARG A 191 1.37 -20.29 8.45
C ARG A 191 2.16 -19.08 7.95
N PRO A 192 2.63 -18.21 8.85
CA PRO A 192 3.46 -17.07 8.47
C PRO A 192 4.70 -17.49 7.68
N VAL A 193 5.03 -16.73 6.63
CA VAL A 193 6.22 -16.97 5.81
C VAL A 193 7.33 -16.04 6.28
N HIS A 194 8.29 -16.60 7.01
CA HIS A 194 9.46 -15.87 7.49
C HIS A 194 10.52 -15.75 6.38
N ALA A 195 11.15 -14.58 6.25
CA ALA A 195 12.18 -14.31 5.25
C ALA A 195 13.31 -15.37 5.20
N LYS A 196 13.71 -15.88 6.37
CA LYS A 196 14.76 -16.91 6.51
C LYS A 196 14.38 -18.27 5.91
N ASN A 197 13.08 -18.55 5.78
CA ASN A 197 12.56 -19.81 5.28
C ASN A 197 12.30 -19.77 3.76
N ILE A 198 12.40 -18.59 3.14
CA ILE A 198 12.16 -18.43 1.70
C ILE A 198 13.35 -19.00 0.93
N LYS A 199 13.08 -20.06 0.16
CA LYS A 199 14.05 -20.71 -0.72
C LYS A 199 14.29 -19.85 -1.95
N LYS A 200 15.55 -19.69 -2.34
CA LYS A 200 15.96 -18.96 -3.56
C LYS A 200 17.02 -19.76 -4.32
N SER A 201 16.98 -19.69 -5.65
CA SER A 201 18.00 -20.32 -6.50
C SER A 201 19.30 -19.51 -6.50
N ARG A 202 20.40 -20.12 -6.96
CA ARG A 202 21.67 -19.39 -7.18
C ARG A 202 21.51 -18.24 -8.17
N LYS A 203 20.73 -18.45 -9.25
CA LYS A 203 20.42 -17.41 -10.23
C LYS A 203 19.75 -16.19 -9.58
N MET A 204 18.72 -16.41 -8.77
CA MET A 204 18.01 -15.34 -8.07
C MET A 204 18.89 -14.63 -7.04
N HIS A 205 19.80 -15.36 -6.39
CA HIS A 205 20.77 -14.73 -5.48
C HIS A 205 21.70 -13.76 -6.21
N LEU A 206 22.12 -14.10 -7.43
CA LEU A 206 22.92 -13.21 -8.27
C LEU A 206 22.09 -12.02 -8.78
N GLN A 207 20.86 -12.25 -9.26
CA GLN A 207 19.98 -11.15 -9.69
C GLN A 207 19.70 -10.14 -8.56
N LEU A 208 19.39 -10.63 -7.36
CA LEU A 208 19.22 -9.77 -6.18
C LEU A 208 20.48 -8.97 -5.87
N ARG A 209 21.64 -9.59 -6.11
CA ARG A 209 22.93 -8.96 -5.92
C ARG A 209 23.14 -7.80 -6.88
N ASP A 210 22.99 -8.09 -8.17
CA ASP A 210 23.17 -7.11 -9.23
C ASP A 210 22.19 -5.93 -9.09
N ALA A 211 20.95 -6.22 -8.68
CA ALA A 211 19.90 -5.23 -8.46
C ALA A 211 20.19 -4.24 -7.32
N LEU A 212 20.74 -4.73 -6.21
CA LEU A 212 20.80 -3.99 -4.94
C LEU A 212 22.21 -3.62 -4.48
N GLU A 213 23.28 -4.22 -5.03
CA GLU A 213 24.64 -3.83 -4.68
C GLU A 213 24.96 -2.43 -5.17
N SER A 214 25.61 -1.65 -4.30
CA SER A 214 26.14 -0.34 -4.63
C SER A 214 27.61 -0.45 -5.04
N GLU A 215 28.00 0.33 -6.04
CA GLU A 215 29.40 0.50 -6.46
C GLU A 215 30.27 1.14 -5.37
N LYS A 216 29.67 1.89 -4.45
CA LYS A 216 30.38 2.59 -3.36
C LYS A 216 30.62 1.70 -2.13
N SER A 217 30.07 0.49 -2.11
CA SER A 217 30.27 -0.49 -1.06
C SER A 217 31.57 -1.27 -1.31
N SER A 218 32.68 -0.84 -0.70
CA SER A 218 33.90 -1.65 -0.67
C SER A 218 33.60 -3.05 -0.13
N ALA A 219 33.90 -4.07 -0.91
CA ALA A 219 33.64 -5.47 -0.62
C ALA A 219 34.10 -5.89 0.78
N ALA A 220 33.15 -6.09 1.71
CA ALA A 220 33.19 -7.07 2.79
C ALA A 220 31.94 -6.95 3.68
N GLY A 221 31.08 -7.98 3.69
CA GLY A 221 30.47 -8.42 4.95
C GLY A 221 28.94 -8.49 5.04
N LEU A 222 28.15 -7.80 4.22
CA LEU A 222 26.70 -8.06 4.20
C LEU A 222 26.44 -9.24 3.28
N GLN A 223 26.36 -10.45 3.85
CA GLN A 223 25.63 -11.53 3.16
C GLN A 223 24.24 -10.99 2.86
N MET A 224 23.97 -10.67 1.60
CA MET A 224 22.67 -10.18 1.17
C MET A 224 21.66 -11.31 1.24
N ASN A 225 21.11 -11.43 2.45
CA ASN A 225 20.10 -12.38 2.83
C ASN A 225 18.75 -11.68 2.81
N LEU A 226 17.71 -12.41 2.40
CA LEU A 226 16.36 -11.85 2.29
C LEU A 226 15.91 -11.20 3.60
N LYS A 227 16.24 -11.81 4.74
CA LYS A 227 15.89 -11.31 6.08
C LYS A 227 16.47 -9.92 6.41
N ASN A 228 17.54 -9.51 5.74
CA ASN A 228 18.23 -8.24 6.02
C ASN A 228 17.81 -7.11 5.09
N LEU A 229 16.85 -7.37 4.20
CA LEU A 229 16.36 -6.38 3.26
C LEU A 229 15.26 -5.53 3.89
N CYS A 230 15.24 -4.25 3.50
CA CYS A 230 14.13 -3.34 3.75
C CYS A 230 12.99 -3.71 2.77
N VAL A 231 11.89 -4.22 3.30
CA VAL A 231 10.70 -4.59 2.51
C VAL A 231 9.59 -3.61 2.84
N SER A 232 8.92 -3.06 1.81
CA SER A 232 7.77 -2.16 1.95
C SER A 232 6.45 -2.90 1.69
N ASP A 233 5.39 -2.14 1.46
CA ASP A 233 4.02 -2.64 1.42
C ASP A 233 3.80 -3.77 0.40
N PRO A 234 3.17 -4.89 0.81
CA PRO A 234 2.94 -6.04 -0.05
C PRO A 234 1.82 -5.79 -1.06
N THR A 235 2.02 -6.25 -2.29
CA THR A 235 0.97 -6.30 -3.31
C THR A 235 0.63 -7.76 -3.63
N PRO A 236 -0.59 -8.25 -3.32
CA PRO A 236 -0.99 -9.62 -3.68
C PRO A 236 -1.22 -9.75 -5.20
N SER A 237 -0.99 -10.95 -5.74
CA SER A 237 -1.28 -11.22 -7.16
C SER A 237 -2.78 -11.21 -7.44
N MET A 238 -3.19 -10.49 -8.48
CA MET A 238 -4.58 -10.50 -8.98
C MET A 238 -4.97 -11.83 -9.66
N SER A 239 -4.00 -12.69 -10.01
CA SER A 239 -4.25 -13.93 -10.75
C SER A 239 -4.80 -15.10 -9.90
N GLY A 240 -5.13 -14.85 -8.62
CA GLY A 240 -5.51 -15.89 -7.65
C GLY A 240 -4.37 -16.83 -7.25
N ARG A 241 -3.17 -16.66 -7.83
CA ARG A 241 -1.96 -17.35 -7.39
C ARG A 241 -1.54 -16.81 -6.03
N ASN A 242 -1.05 -17.70 -5.18
CA ASN A 242 -0.55 -17.40 -3.84
C ASN A 242 0.81 -16.67 -3.87
N VAL A 243 0.94 -15.63 -4.69
CA VAL A 243 2.16 -14.86 -4.90
C VAL A 243 1.96 -13.45 -4.36
N VAL A 244 2.93 -12.99 -3.58
CA VAL A 244 2.99 -11.62 -3.06
C VAL A 244 4.22 -10.93 -3.64
N TYR A 245 4.02 -9.72 -4.16
CA TYR A 245 5.08 -8.85 -4.66
C TYR A 245 5.52 -7.89 -3.54
N LEU A 246 6.82 -7.77 -3.36
CA LEU A 246 7.43 -7.00 -2.28
C LEU A 246 8.48 -6.04 -2.83
N PRO A 247 8.21 -4.74 -2.89
CA PRO A 247 9.25 -3.77 -3.18
C PRO A 247 10.30 -3.78 -2.07
N THR A 248 11.56 -3.81 -2.48
CA THR A 248 12.66 -4.21 -1.60
C THR A 248 13.91 -3.39 -1.90
N LYS A 249 14.59 -2.95 -0.83
CA LYS A 249 15.85 -2.19 -0.88
C LYS A 249 16.88 -2.82 0.05
N ALA A 250 18.17 -2.66 -0.27
CA ALA A 250 19.25 -3.08 0.63
C ALA A 250 19.37 -2.18 1.86
N LYS A 251 19.05 -0.89 1.72
CA LYS A 251 19.11 0.11 2.77
C LYS A 251 17.86 0.98 2.76
N PHE A 252 17.55 1.55 3.92
CA PHE A 252 16.46 2.52 4.03
C PHE A 252 16.70 3.72 3.11
N MET A 253 15.66 4.11 2.36
CA MET A 253 15.67 5.24 1.42
C MET A 253 16.73 5.17 0.32
N HIS A 254 17.28 3.97 0.04
CA HIS A 254 18.18 3.79 -1.10
C HIS A 254 17.44 3.97 -2.44
N THR A 255 18.14 4.42 -3.47
CA THR A 255 17.57 4.66 -4.81
C THR A 255 17.41 3.36 -5.61
N LYS A 256 18.40 2.45 -5.53
CA LYS A 256 18.27 1.09 -6.06
C LYS A 256 17.24 0.31 -5.27
N ALA A 257 16.25 -0.25 -5.98
CA ALA A 257 15.26 -1.15 -5.44
C ALA A 257 14.99 -2.31 -6.42
N CYS A 258 14.33 -3.34 -5.92
CA CYS A 258 13.82 -4.44 -6.74
C CYS A 258 12.47 -4.88 -6.18
N VAL A 259 11.70 -5.62 -6.99
CA VAL A 259 10.49 -6.29 -6.55
C VAL A 259 10.76 -7.78 -6.44
N LEU A 260 10.45 -8.34 -5.28
CA LEU A 260 10.50 -9.78 -5.03
C LEU A 260 9.11 -10.38 -5.23
N ALA A 261 9.00 -11.41 -6.06
CA ALA A 261 7.77 -12.21 -6.15
C ALA A 261 7.90 -13.47 -5.30
N VAL A 262 7.16 -13.55 -4.20
CA VAL A 262 7.24 -14.64 -3.23
C VAL A 262 6.04 -15.57 -3.37
N ASP A 263 6.29 -16.83 -3.71
CA ASP A 263 5.33 -17.92 -3.62
C ASP A 263 5.11 -18.28 -2.15
N MET A 264 3.94 -17.93 -1.65
CA MET A 264 3.51 -18.13 -0.27
C MET A 264 3.19 -19.59 0.05
N GLU A 265 2.85 -20.39 -0.95
CA GLU A 265 2.49 -21.80 -0.79
C GLU A 265 3.74 -22.68 -0.72
N ASN A 266 4.68 -22.45 -1.63
CA ASN A 266 5.93 -23.22 -1.70
C ASN A 266 7.08 -22.58 -0.91
N MET A 267 6.88 -21.39 -0.32
CA MET A 267 7.88 -20.59 0.38
C MET A 267 9.14 -20.40 -0.48
N LYS A 268 8.94 -19.96 -1.72
CA LYS A 268 9.99 -19.82 -2.74
C LYS A 268 9.93 -18.45 -3.39
N LEU A 269 11.09 -17.89 -3.66
CA LEU A 269 11.20 -16.73 -4.53
C LEU A 269 10.98 -17.18 -5.98
N GLN A 270 10.06 -16.54 -6.70
CA GLN A 270 9.75 -16.82 -8.11
C GLN A 270 10.49 -15.89 -9.06
N TYR A 271 10.59 -14.60 -8.69
CA TYR A 271 11.21 -13.57 -9.52
C TYR A 271 11.90 -12.52 -8.65
N VAL A 272 12.94 -11.92 -9.23
CA VAL A 272 13.57 -10.67 -8.78
C VAL A 272 13.58 -9.77 -10.00
N VAL A 273 12.95 -8.60 -9.89
CA VAL A 273 12.85 -7.64 -10.98
C VAL A 273 13.39 -6.30 -10.50
N ASP A 274 14.31 -5.73 -11.25
CA ASP A 274 14.90 -4.43 -10.92
C ASP A 274 13.83 -3.35 -11.03
N PHE A 275 13.81 -2.46 -10.03
CA PHE A 275 12.88 -1.36 -9.95
C PHE A 275 13.68 -0.11 -9.56
N GLY A 276 14.10 0.67 -10.56
CA GLY A 276 14.79 1.93 -10.33
C GLY A 276 13.80 2.99 -9.87
N ALA A 277 14.01 3.55 -8.68
CA ALA A 277 13.37 4.81 -8.30
C ALA A 277 14.29 5.95 -8.74
N GLU A 278 14.31 6.29 -10.03
CA GLU A 278 14.79 7.60 -10.45
C GLU A 278 13.70 8.62 -10.10
N ARG A 279 13.64 9.02 -8.82
CA ARG A 279 13.04 10.32 -8.51
C ARG A 279 14.14 11.34 -8.75
N GLN A 280 13.94 12.22 -9.75
CA GLN A 280 14.70 13.46 -9.81
C GLN A 280 14.55 14.13 -8.43
N PRO A 281 15.64 14.59 -7.79
CA PRO A 281 15.49 15.38 -6.58
C PRO A 281 14.67 16.61 -6.93
N ASP A 282 13.64 16.88 -6.13
CA ASP A 282 12.91 18.14 -6.18
C ASP A 282 13.94 19.27 -6.26
N ALA A 283 13.81 20.10 -7.31
CA ALA A 283 14.63 21.28 -7.46
C ALA A 283 14.45 22.10 -6.18
N GLY A 284 15.50 22.16 -5.36
CA GLY A 284 15.45 22.85 -4.08
C GLY A 284 14.98 24.29 -4.28
N ASP A 285 14.09 24.71 -3.38
CA ASP A 285 13.80 26.11 -3.13
C ASP A 285 15.11 26.89 -3.03
N ASN A 286 15.32 27.80 -3.97
CA ASN A 286 16.29 28.89 -3.90
C ASN A 286 15.53 30.18 -3.60
#